data_AF-A0A414QY09-F1
#
_entry.id   AF-A0A414QY09-F1
#
_cell.length_a   1.000
_cell.length_b   1.000
_cell.length_c   1.000
_cell.angle_alpha   90.00
_cell.angle_beta   90.00
_cell.angle_gamma   90.00
#
_symmetry.space_group_name_H-M   'P 1'
#
loop_
_entity.id
_entity.type
_entity.pdbx_description
1 polymer ?
#
loop_
_entity_poly.entity_id
_entity_poly.type
_entity_poly.pdbx_seq_one_letter_code
_entity_poly.pdbx_strand_id
1 'polypeptide(L)' 'MGKTNKGKELGNAIYQRANGTYEARYIDRFGKQRSVYGKTWSYVKI' A
#
# COMPACT_ATOMS: atom_id res chain seq x y z
N MET A 1 1.36 9.07 -5.33
CA MET A 1 0.07 8.37 -5.22
C MET A 1 0.19 7.05 -5.95
N GLY A 2 -0.07 5.91 -5.32
CA GLY A 2 0.02 4.64 -6.04
C GLY A 2 -1.21 4.44 -6.91
N LYS A 3 -1.07 3.64 -7.95
CA LYS A 3 -2.18 3.21 -8.80
C LYS A 3 -2.13 1.69 -8.89
N THR A 4 -3.26 1.04 -9.10
CA THR A 4 -3.27 -0.37 -9.52
C THR A 4 -2.79 -0.47 -10.96
N ASN A 5 -2.47 -1.69 -11.38
CA ASN A 5 -2.22 -2.03 -12.78
C ASN A 5 -3.46 -1.81 -13.66
N LYS A 6 -4.66 -1.65 -13.07
CA LYS A 6 -5.92 -1.31 -13.75
C LYS A 6 -6.27 0.18 -13.67
N GLY A 7 -5.34 1.03 -13.25
CA GLY A 7 -5.52 2.49 -13.21
C GLY A 7 -6.40 3.00 -12.06
N LYS A 8 -6.82 2.15 -11.11
CA LYS A 8 -7.54 2.59 -9.91
C LYS A 8 -6.56 3.30 -8.98
N GLU A 9 -6.95 4.47 -8.46
CA GLU A 9 -6.13 5.21 -7.51
C GLU A 9 -6.06 4.51 -6.16
N LEU A 10 -4.83 4.40 -5.67
CA LEU A 10 -4.49 3.89 -4.36
C LEU A 10 -4.07 5.08 -3.51
N GLY A 11 -4.64 5.19 -2.31
CA GLY A 11 -4.38 6.28 -1.39
C GLY A 11 -2.89 6.54 -1.16
N ASN A 12 -2.56 7.67 -0.54
CA ASN A 12 -1.17 8.04 -0.30
C ASN A 12 -0.42 6.91 0.43
N ALA A 13 0.76 6.58 -0.10
CA ALA A 13 1.64 5.50 0.36
C ALA A 13 1.18 4.04 0.17
N ILE A 14 0.09 3.78 -0.58
CA ILE A 14 -0.30 2.43 -1.01
C ILE A 14 0.03 2.25 -2.50
N TYR A 15 0.65 1.14 -2.89
CA TYR A 15 0.90 0.81 -4.30
C TYR A 15 0.78 -0.69 -4.59
N GLN A 16 0.50 -1.05 -5.85
CA GLN A 16 0.46 -2.45 -6.29
C GLN A 16 1.83 -2.88 -6.83
N ARG A 17 2.32 -4.04 -6.41
CA ARG A 17 3.54 -4.68 -6.91
C ARG A 17 3.24 -5.47 -8.18
N ALA A 18 4.28 -5.76 -8.96
CA ALA A 18 4.15 -6.50 -10.23
C ALA A 18 3.52 -7.89 -10.07
N ASN A 19 3.72 -8.54 -8.92
CA ASN A 19 3.13 -9.84 -8.59
C ASN A 19 1.66 -9.76 -8.13
N GLY A 20 1.04 -8.58 -8.19
CA GLY A 20 -0.35 -8.36 -7.81
C GLY A 20 -0.61 -8.10 -6.33
N THR A 21 0.41 -8.21 -5.46
CA THR A 21 0.25 -7.86 -4.03
C THR A 21 0.30 -6.36 -3.81
N TYR A 22 -0.25 -5.92 -2.69
CA TYR A 22 -0.27 -4.51 -2.31
C TYR A 22 0.71 -4.27 -1.18
N GLU A 23 1.38 -3.12 -1.26
CA GLU A 23 2.21 -2.60 -0.18
C GLU A 23 1.67 -1.26 0.27
N ALA A 24 1.54 -1.08 1.59
CA ALA A 24 1.39 0.21 2.22
C ALA A 24 2.62 0.56 3.04
N ARG A 25 3.04 1.82 2.95
CA ARG A 25 4.11 2.37 3.79
C ARG A 25 3.53 3.39 4.75
N TYR A 26 3.94 3.31 6.02
CA TYR A 26 3.60 4.30 7.03
C TYR A 26 4.81 4.58 7.92
N ILE A 27 4.79 5.72 8.60
CA ILE A 27 5.76 6.05 9.64
C ILE A 27 5.15 5.67 10.98
N ASP A 28 5.82 4.80 11.75
CA ASP A 28 5.36 4.44 13.07
C ASP A 28 5.53 5.61 14.07
N ARG A 29 4.98 5.47 15.28
CA ARG A 29 5.03 6.52 16.31
C ARG A 29 6.45 6.91 16.76
N PHE A 30 7.45 6.12 16.39
CA PHE A 30 8.86 6.36 16.69
C PHE A 30 9.62 6.95 15.48
N GLY A 31 8.90 7.35 14.43
CA GLY A 31 9.50 7.95 13.23
C GLY A 31 10.11 6.93 12.27
N LYS A 32 9.92 5.62 12.49
CA LYS A 32 10.51 4.58 11.63
C LYS A 32 9.54 4.16 10.53
N GLN A 33 10.04 4.06 9.30
CA GLN A 33 9.26 3.59 8.16
C GLN A 33 8.97 2.09 8.29
N ARG A 34 7.69 1.73 8.12
CA ARG A 34 7.19 0.35 8.12
C ARG A 34 6.42 0.07 6.82
N SER A 35 6.49 -1.18 6.38
CA SER A 35 5.73 -1.68 5.22
C SER A 35 4.77 -2.79 5.66
N VAL A 36 3.53 -2.73 5.16
CA VAL A 36 2.51 -3.77 5.35
C VAL A 36 2.17 -4.37 3.99
N TYR A 37 2.07 -5.69 3.93
CA TYR A 37 1.78 -6.42 2.70
C TYR A 37 0.42 -7.11 2.77
N GLY A 38 -0.38 -6.98 1.71
CA GLY A 38 -1.68 -7.63 1.60
C GLY A 38 -1.93 -8.18 0.20
N LYS A 39 -2.59 -9.33 0.11
CA LYS A 39 -3.08 -9.86 -1.19
C LYS A 39 -4.35 -9.16 -1.66
N THR A 40 -5.09 -8.53 -0.75
CA THR A 40 -6.41 -7.96 -1.03
C THR A 40 -6.46 -6.49 -0.59
N TRP A 41 -7.01 -5.63 -1.45
CA TRP A 41 -7.15 -4.20 -1.18
C TRP A 41 -7.96 -3.87 0.08
N SER A 42 -8.86 -4.76 0.49
CA SER A 42 -9.72 -4.57 1.65
C SER A 42 -8.97 -4.52 2.99
N TYR A 43 -7.73 -5.01 3.05
CA TYR A 43 -6.96 -5.08 4.31
C TYR A 43 -6.04 -3.87 4.55
N VAL A 44 -6.02 -2.91 3.62
CA VAL A 44 -5.11 -1.76 3.64
C VAL A 44 -5.91 -0.45 3.71
N LYS A 45 -6.88 -0.41 4.62
CA LYS A 45 -7.51 0.83 5.09
C LYS A 45 -7.02 1.01 6.53
N ILE A 46 -6.01 1.85 6.71
CA ILE A 46 -5.62 2.40 8.02
C ILE A 46 -6.40 3.71 8.18
#